data_AF-A0A1V6A8K7-F1
#
_entry.id   AF-A0A1V6A8K7-F1
#
_cell.length_a   1.000
_cell.length_b   1.000
_cell.length_c   1.000
_cell.angle_alpha   90.00
_cell.angle_beta   90.00
_cell.angle_gamma   90.00
#
_symmetry.space_group_name_H-M   'P 1'
#
loop_
_entity.id
_entity.type
_entity.pdbx_description
1 polymer ?
#
loop_
_entity_poly.entity_id
_entity_poly.type
_entity_poly.pdbx_seq_one_letter_code
_entity_poly.pdbx_strand_id
1 'polypeptide(L)'
;MSDMKENVKQEISWYNNEIERFKSFLSNWLEELNYKVQIRSEQVTRNEEFSGQYETKEYQFIIGDNLKITVKPFAIRIIGAKGRIDVDGPSGSEKFVYLTGDGPNVQTQIGDNTNSKRFFSNANEAGWYWYDDSSYRKVSKFSKEILEPLLERLQ
;
A
#
# COMPACT_ATOMS: atom_id res chain seq x y z
N MET A 1 -12.01 -15.75 -22.71
CA MET A 1 -11.08 -14.62 -23.04
C MET A 1 -11.66 -13.25 -22.73
N SER A 2 -12.97 -13.01 -22.91
CA SER A 2 -13.63 -11.74 -22.56
C SER A 2 -13.59 -11.44 -21.05
N ASP A 3 -13.88 -12.43 -20.22
CA ASP A 3 -13.99 -12.25 -18.75
C ASP A 3 -12.66 -11.94 -18.06
N MET A 4 -11.55 -12.44 -18.61
CA MET A 4 -10.22 -12.20 -18.05
C MET A 4 -9.75 -10.75 -18.27
N LYS A 5 -10.05 -10.18 -19.43
CA LYS A 5 -9.72 -8.77 -19.72
C LYS A 5 -10.59 -7.81 -18.90
N GLU A 6 -11.85 -8.17 -18.68
CA GLU A 6 -12.77 -7.39 -17.86
C GLU A 6 -12.35 -7.39 -16.38
N ASN A 7 -11.93 -8.54 -15.85
CA ASN A 7 -11.39 -8.65 -14.50
C ASN A 7 -10.16 -7.75 -14.29
N VAL A 8 -9.18 -7.79 -15.20
CA VAL A 8 -7.98 -6.94 -15.12
C VAL A 8 -8.33 -5.44 -15.11
N LYS A 9 -9.29 -5.00 -15.93
CA LYS A 9 -9.77 -3.60 -15.90
C LYS A 9 -10.37 -3.22 -14.56
N GLN A 10 -11.15 -4.11 -13.95
CA GLN A 10 -11.75 -3.89 -12.64
C GLN A 10 -10.69 -3.81 -11.54
N GLU A 11 -9.65 -4.64 -11.61
CA GLU A 11 -8.52 -4.57 -10.68
C GLU A 11 -7.72 -3.28 -10.81
N ILE A 12 -7.42 -2.84 -12.04
CA ILE A 12 -6.75 -1.56 -12.30
C ILE A 12 -7.58 -0.40 -11.75
N SER A 13 -8.89 -0.38 -12.06
CA SER A 13 -9.81 0.65 -11.58
C SER A 13 -9.89 0.67 -10.05
N TRP A 14 -10.03 -0.49 -9.42
CA TRP A 14 -10.01 -0.64 -7.98
C TRP A 14 -8.70 -0.11 -7.38
N TYR A 15 -7.55 -0.49 -7.94
CA TYR A 15 -6.24 -0.10 -7.43
C TYR A 15 -6.04 1.41 -7.50
N ASN A 16 -6.37 2.03 -8.64
CA ASN A 16 -6.32 3.48 -8.80
C ASN A 16 -7.24 4.21 -7.80
N ASN A 17 -8.44 3.68 -7.54
CA ASN A 17 -9.35 4.24 -6.54
C ASN A 17 -8.78 4.11 -5.11
N GLU A 18 -8.12 3.00 -4.77
CA GLU A 18 -7.50 2.83 -3.45
C GLU A 18 -6.25 3.71 -3.24
N ILE A 19 -5.52 4.03 -4.30
CA ILE A 19 -4.41 5.00 -4.25
C ILE A 19 -4.96 6.41 -4.01
N GLU A 20 -6.03 6.82 -4.72
CA GLU A 20 -6.69 8.11 -4.50
C GLU A 20 -7.25 8.23 -3.07
N ARG A 21 -7.79 7.12 -2.52
CA ARG A 21 -8.22 7.04 -1.11
C ARG A 21 -7.05 7.19 -0.15
N PHE A 22 -5.95 6.46 -0.37
CA PHE A 22 -4.73 6.58 0.42
C PHE A 22 -4.22 8.04 0.43
N LYS A 23 -4.13 8.65 -0.75
CA LYS A 23 -3.76 10.06 -0.93
C LYS A 23 -4.68 10.99 -0.14
N SER A 24 -5.99 10.76 -0.20
CA SER A 24 -6.97 11.60 0.50
C SER A 24 -6.85 11.49 2.01
N PHE A 25 -6.72 10.28 2.54
CA PHE A 25 -6.48 10.07 3.98
C PHE A 25 -5.18 10.74 4.44
N LEU A 26 -4.10 10.54 3.70
CA LEU A 26 -2.80 11.14 4.03
C LEU A 26 -2.89 12.67 4.06
N SER A 27 -3.49 13.29 3.04
CA SER A 27 -3.69 14.75 2.98
C SER A 27 -4.51 15.25 4.17
N ASN A 28 -5.66 14.61 4.43
CA ASN A 28 -6.56 15.02 5.50
C ASN A 28 -5.88 14.94 6.87
N TRP A 29 -5.16 13.85 7.15
CA TRP A 29 -4.47 13.70 8.43
C TRP A 29 -3.30 14.67 8.60
N LEU A 30 -2.55 14.96 7.52
CA LEU A 30 -1.51 15.99 7.55
C LEU A 30 -2.10 17.38 7.83
N GLU A 31 -3.21 17.73 7.19
CA GLU A 31 -3.94 18.99 7.43
C GLU A 31 -4.49 19.07 8.87
N GLU A 32 -5.06 17.99 9.40
CA GLU A 32 -5.52 17.90 10.79
C GLU A 32 -4.39 18.05 11.82
N LEU A 33 -3.16 17.69 11.46
CA LEU A 33 -1.95 17.91 12.26
C LEU A 33 -1.32 19.30 12.04
N ASN A 34 -2.01 20.19 11.31
CA ASN A 34 -1.58 21.55 10.96
C ASN A 34 -0.33 21.62 10.07
N TYR A 35 -0.01 20.57 9.31
CA TYR A 35 1.01 20.67 8.28
C TYR A 35 0.49 21.48 7.08
N LYS A 36 1.34 22.35 6.54
CA LYS A 36 1.12 22.89 5.19
C LYS A 36 1.46 21.80 4.18
N VAL A 37 0.54 21.50 3.28
CA VAL A 37 0.72 20.43 2.29
C VAL A 37 0.48 20.98 0.89
N GLN A 38 1.46 20.79 0.00
CA GLN A 38 1.26 20.92 -1.44
C GLN A 38 1.34 19.53 -2.07
N ILE A 39 0.34 19.20 -2.90
CA ILE A 39 0.28 17.90 -3.60
C ILE A 39 0.44 18.15 -5.09
N ARG A 40 1.32 17.37 -5.72
CA ARG A 40 1.45 17.27 -7.18
C ARG A 40 1.20 15.84 -7.59
N SER A 41 0.61 15.65 -8.77
CA SER A 41 0.40 14.32 -9.34
C SER A 41 1.05 14.21 -10.70
N GLU A 42 1.62 13.05 -10.99
CA GLU A 42 2.18 12.71 -12.29
C GLU A 42 1.55 11.40 -12.78
N GLN A 43 1.13 11.37 -14.05
CA GLN A 43 0.66 10.14 -14.66
C GLN A 43 1.86 9.27 -15.01
N VAL A 44 1.82 8.01 -14.60
CA VAL A 44 2.88 7.04 -14.89
C VAL A 44 2.29 5.78 -15.51
N THR A 45 3.09 5.16 -16.35
CA THR A 45 2.76 3.88 -16.97
C THR A 45 3.46 2.75 -16.23
N ARG A 46 2.70 1.74 -15.81
CA ARG A 46 3.22 0.51 -15.22
C ARG A 46 3.04 -0.64 -16.19
N ASN A 47 3.97 -1.59 -16.14
CA ASN A 47 3.93 -2.80 -16.93
C ASN A 47 4.15 -4.00 -16.01
N GLU A 48 3.13 -4.83 -15.87
CA GLU A 48 3.15 -6.03 -15.05
C GLU A 48 2.89 -7.27 -15.90
N GLU A 49 3.50 -8.40 -15.51
CA GLU A 49 3.34 -9.68 -16.21
C GLU A 49 1.86 -10.09 -16.34
N PHE A 50 1.07 -9.93 -15.27
CA PHE A 50 -0.30 -10.41 -15.22
C PHE A 50 -1.35 -9.36 -15.60
N SER A 51 -1.08 -8.09 -15.32
CA SER A 51 -2.01 -6.97 -15.54
C SER A 51 -1.76 -6.28 -16.88
N GLY A 52 -0.63 -6.56 -17.52
CA GLY A 52 -0.18 -5.86 -18.72
C GLY A 52 0.24 -4.41 -18.42
N GLN A 53 0.16 -3.58 -19.45
CA GLN A 53 0.44 -2.15 -19.35
C GLN A 53 -0.80 -1.39 -18.90
N TYR A 54 -0.66 -0.51 -17.91
CA TYR A 54 -1.74 0.34 -17.42
C TYR A 54 -1.23 1.70 -16.92
N GLU A 55 -2.13 2.68 -16.87
CA GLU A 55 -1.86 4.01 -16.37
C GLU A 55 -2.33 4.17 -14.92
N THR A 56 -1.52 4.86 -14.14
CA THR A 56 -1.80 5.20 -12.74
C THR A 56 -1.15 6.56 -12.41
N LYS A 57 -1.24 7.00 -11.15
CA LYS A 57 -0.68 8.28 -10.71
C LYS A 57 0.25 8.11 -9.54
N GLU A 58 1.40 8.79 -9.62
CA GLU A 58 2.23 9.06 -8.45
C GLU A 58 1.79 10.38 -7.82
N TYR A 59 1.86 10.46 -6.50
CA TYR A 59 1.54 11.69 -5.76
C TYR A 59 2.74 12.14 -4.95
N GLN A 60 3.21 13.34 -5.25
CA GLN A 60 4.28 14.00 -4.53
C GLN A 60 3.68 14.97 -3.52
N PHE A 61 3.99 14.77 -2.25
CA PHE A 61 3.62 15.64 -1.16
C PHE A 61 4.84 16.47 -0.76
N ILE A 62 4.66 17.77 -0.67
CA ILE A 62 5.60 18.71 -0.07
C ILE A 62 4.95 19.17 1.24
N ILE A 63 5.56 18.79 2.36
CA ILE A 63 5.03 18.89 3.71
C ILE A 63 5.89 19.87 4.51
N GLY A 64 5.25 20.85 5.13
CA GLY A 64 5.93 21.90 5.89
C GLY A 64 6.89 22.69 5.00
N ASP A 65 8.10 22.95 5.51
CA ASP A 65 9.05 23.81 4.80
C ASP A 65 9.87 23.08 3.74
N ASN A 66 10.10 21.76 3.85
CA ASN A 66 10.95 21.03 2.88
C ASN A 66 10.82 19.49 2.86
N LEU A 67 9.94 18.86 3.66
CA LEU A 67 9.82 17.40 3.60
C LEU A 67 9.08 16.99 2.34
N LYS A 68 9.75 16.23 1.46
CA LYS A 68 9.19 15.77 0.21
C LYS A 68 9.03 14.25 0.25
N ILE A 69 7.78 13.77 0.23
CA ILE A 69 7.49 12.34 0.10
C ILE A 69 6.73 12.06 -1.21
N THR A 70 6.91 10.86 -1.76
CA THR A 70 6.25 10.45 -3.01
C THR A 70 5.56 9.10 -2.81
N VAL A 71 4.24 9.09 -2.96
CA VAL A 71 3.43 7.86 -3.01
C VAL A 71 3.49 7.30 -4.43
N LYS A 72 4.12 6.14 -4.56
CA LYS A 72 4.36 5.45 -5.82
C LYS A 72 3.58 4.14 -5.91
N PRO A 73 2.63 4.02 -6.85
CA PRO A 73 2.03 2.73 -7.16
C PRO A 73 3.11 1.76 -7.61
N PHE A 74 3.25 0.61 -6.95
CA PHE A 74 4.28 -0.37 -7.28
C PHE A 74 3.69 -1.53 -8.08
N ALA A 75 2.66 -2.20 -7.55
CA ALA A 75 2.00 -3.29 -8.25
C ALA A 75 0.54 -3.52 -7.82
N ILE A 76 -0.30 -4.04 -8.72
CA ILE A 76 -1.71 -4.44 -8.47
C ILE A 76 -1.79 -5.82 -7.83
N ARG A 77 -0.94 -6.77 -8.25
CA ARG A 77 -0.94 -8.15 -7.77
C ARG A 77 0.36 -8.46 -7.05
N ILE A 78 0.28 -8.73 -5.75
CA ILE A 78 1.40 -9.14 -4.90
C ILE A 78 1.01 -10.46 -4.23
N ILE A 79 1.98 -11.36 -4.04
CA ILE A 79 1.71 -12.64 -3.35
C ILE A 79 1.18 -12.34 -1.94
N GLY A 80 -0.06 -12.76 -1.68
CA GLY A 80 -0.72 -12.56 -0.38
C GLY A 80 -1.29 -11.16 -0.14
N ALA A 81 -1.29 -10.26 -1.12
CA ALA A 81 -1.83 -8.90 -0.99
C ALA A 81 -2.47 -8.41 -2.30
N LYS A 82 -3.48 -7.55 -2.18
CA LYS A 82 -4.16 -6.92 -3.32
C LYS A 82 -3.46 -5.61 -3.69
N GLY A 83 -2.17 -5.68 -3.97
CA GLY A 83 -1.37 -4.56 -4.45
C GLY A 83 -0.49 -3.92 -3.40
N ARG A 84 0.42 -3.07 -3.88
CA ARG A 84 1.49 -2.45 -3.11
C ARG A 84 1.75 -1.04 -3.61
N ILE A 85 1.87 -0.11 -2.68
CA ILE A 85 2.41 1.22 -2.92
C ILE A 85 3.67 1.40 -2.08
N ASP A 86 4.63 2.15 -2.60
CA ASP A 86 5.81 2.57 -1.87
C ASP A 86 5.69 4.06 -1.57
N VAL A 87 6.11 4.47 -0.38
CA VAL A 87 6.17 5.87 0.02
C VAL A 87 7.64 6.23 0.18
N ASP A 88 8.17 6.97 -0.78
CA ASP A 88 9.57 7.38 -0.80
C ASP A 88 9.74 8.73 -0.11
N GLY A 89 10.75 8.86 0.75
CA GLY A 89 11.21 10.09 1.37
C GLY A 89 12.74 10.22 1.31
N PRO A 90 13.31 11.34 1.79
CA PRO A 90 14.76 11.55 1.84
C PRO A 90 15.56 10.41 2.47
N SER A 91 15.06 9.80 3.55
CA SER A 91 15.78 8.77 4.31
C SER A 91 15.53 7.33 3.83
N GLY A 92 14.57 7.11 2.95
CA GLY A 92 14.28 5.76 2.47
C GLY A 92 12.90 5.60 1.85
N SER A 93 12.48 4.35 1.74
CA SER A 93 11.19 3.96 1.15
C SER A 93 10.45 3.03 2.09
N GLU A 94 9.21 3.38 2.40
CA GLU A 94 8.33 2.61 3.27
C GLU A 94 7.24 1.92 2.43
N LYS A 95 7.02 0.63 2.68
CA LYS A 95 6.15 -0.20 1.83
C LYS A 95 4.77 -0.37 2.45
N PHE A 96 3.74 -0.20 1.65
CA PHE A 96 2.37 -0.48 2.02
C PHE A 96 1.79 -1.56 1.12
N VAL A 97 1.15 -2.56 1.74
CA VAL A 97 0.44 -3.63 1.02
C VAL A 97 -1.03 -3.60 1.38
N TYR A 98 -1.91 -3.83 0.40
CA TYR A 98 -3.34 -3.92 0.67
C TYR A 98 -3.69 -5.35 1.09
N LEU A 99 -4.13 -5.55 2.32
CA LEU A 99 -4.60 -6.84 2.81
C LEU A 99 -6.12 -6.87 2.78
N THR A 100 -6.73 -8.03 2.48
CA THR A 100 -8.19 -8.18 2.36
C THR A 100 -8.87 -8.71 3.63
N GLY A 101 -8.14 -8.83 4.75
CA GLY A 101 -8.65 -9.29 6.05
C GLY A 101 -8.46 -10.79 6.34
N ASP A 102 -8.29 -11.62 5.30
CA ASP A 102 -7.96 -13.05 5.48
C ASP A 102 -6.46 -13.35 5.35
N GLY A 103 -5.71 -12.45 4.70
CA GLY A 103 -4.26 -12.55 4.51
C GLY A 103 -3.80 -13.88 3.86
N PRO A 104 -2.49 -14.06 3.65
CA PRO A 104 -1.97 -15.36 3.29
C PRO A 104 -2.02 -16.30 4.51
N ASN A 105 -2.49 -17.53 4.33
CA ASN A 105 -2.41 -18.59 5.34
C ASN A 105 -1.19 -19.46 5.06
N VAL A 106 -0.34 -19.67 6.07
CA VAL A 106 0.72 -20.67 6.04
C VAL A 106 0.14 -21.97 6.55
N GLN A 107 0.12 -22.97 5.67
CA GLN A 107 -0.19 -24.34 6.05
C GLN A 107 1.11 -25.10 6.29
N THR A 108 1.20 -25.78 7.43
CA THR A 108 2.30 -26.69 7.76
C THR A 108 1.72 -28.08 7.97
N GLN A 109 2.19 -29.04 7.18
CA GLN A 109 1.81 -30.43 7.31
C GLN A 109 2.89 -31.19 8.09
N ILE A 110 2.52 -31.83 9.20
CA ILE A 110 3.38 -32.70 10.00
C ILE A 110 2.66 -34.03 10.17
N GLY A 111 3.07 -35.04 9.39
CA GLY A 111 2.32 -36.30 9.28
C GLY A 111 0.93 -36.06 8.69
N ASP A 112 -0.10 -36.61 9.33
CA ASP A 112 -1.51 -36.41 8.95
C ASP A 112 -2.12 -35.10 9.49
N ASN A 113 -1.37 -34.33 10.28
CA ASN A 113 -1.85 -33.08 10.85
C ASN A 113 -1.51 -31.89 9.96
N THR A 114 -2.54 -31.15 9.54
CA THR A 114 -2.42 -29.87 8.86
C THR A 114 -2.70 -28.73 9.85
N ASN A 115 -1.70 -27.92 10.15
CA ASN A 115 -1.86 -26.68 10.89
C ASN A 115 -1.90 -25.50 9.93
N SER A 116 -2.94 -24.67 10.03
CA SER A 116 -3.06 -23.42 9.27
C SER A 116 -2.90 -22.24 10.21
N LYS A 117 -2.02 -21.30 9.89
CA LYS A 117 -1.88 -20.04 10.62
C LYS A 117 -1.83 -18.86 9.66
N ARG A 118 -2.54 -17.78 9.99
CA ARG A 118 -2.44 -16.51 9.26
C ARG A 118 -1.01 -15.98 9.32
N PHE A 119 -0.49 -15.56 8.18
CA PHE A 119 0.86 -14.98 8.06
C PHE A 119 0.94 -13.64 8.82
N PHE A 120 -0.10 -12.80 8.69
CA PHE A 120 -0.28 -11.56 9.45
C PHE A 120 -1.38 -11.75 10.50
N SER A 121 -1.01 -11.95 11.76
CA SER A 121 -1.99 -12.25 12.82
C SER A 121 -2.86 -11.06 13.24
N ASN A 122 -2.49 -9.83 12.85
CA ASN A 122 -3.17 -8.59 13.23
C ASN A 122 -3.86 -7.86 12.06
N ALA A 123 -3.88 -8.44 10.86
CA ALA A 123 -4.54 -7.86 9.68
C ALA A 123 -5.92 -8.49 9.47
N ASN A 124 -6.87 -8.19 10.35
CA ASN A 124 -8.22 -8.79 10.33
C ASN A 124 -9.22 -8.03 9.45
N GLU A 125 -8.83 -6.87 8.93
CA GLU A 125 -9.69 -6.01 8.12
C GLU A 125 -9.02 -5.65 6.81
N ALA A 126 -9.83 -5.40 5.79
CA ALA A 126 -9.32 -4.91 4.52
C ALA A 126 -8.72 -3.50 4.67
N GLY A 127 -7.60 -3.25 3.98
CA GLY A 127 -6.99 -1.92 3.94
C GLY A 127 -5.50 -1.94 3.62
N TRP A 128 -4.93 -0.74 3.54
CA TRP A 128 -3.48 -0.56 3.45
C TRP A 128 -2.83 -0.87 4.79
N TYR A 129 -1.74 -1.63 4.76
CA TYR A 129 -0.93 -1.90 5.92
C TYR A 129 0.53 -1.55 5.62
N TRP A 130 1.13 -0.79 6.52
CA TRP A 130 2.55 -0.52 6.53
C TRP A 130 3.31 -1.79 6.94
N TYR A 131 4.22 -2.23 6.09
CA TYR A 131 5.09 -3.37 6.31
C TYR A 131 6.43 -2.89 6.87
N ASP A 132 6.71 -3.24 8.13
CA ASP A 132 7.98 -2.94 8.77
C ASP A 132 8.96 -4.11 8.56
N ASP A 133 9.92 -3.94 7.63
CA ASP A 133 10.95 -4.94 7.31
C ASP A 133 11.75 -5.40 8.55
N SER A 134 11.76 -4.62 9.64
CA SER A 134 12.48 -4.96 10.88
C SER A 134 11.79 -6.07 11.71
N SER A 135 10.51 -6.35 11.46
CA SER A 135 9.80 -7.43 12.13
C SER A 135 8.96 -8.22 11.13
N TYR A 136 9.47 -9.39 10.73
CA TYR A 136 8.93 -10.30 9.69
C TYR A 136 7.43 -10.71 9.81
N ARG A 137 6.67 -10.22 10.80
CA ARG A 137 5.27 -10.59 11.06
C ARG A 137 4.36 -9.47 11.56
N LYS A 138 4.85 -8.26 11.81
CA LYS A 138 3.98 -7.16 12.25
C LYS A 138 3.76 -6.20 11.10
N VAL A 139 2.49 -5.94 10.85
CA VAL A 139 2.04 -4.92 9.92
C VAL A 139 1.16 -3.94 10.66
N SER A 140 1.24 -2.66 10.35
CA SER A 140 0.43 -1.64 11.00
C SER A 140 -0.60 -1.11 10.01
N LYS A 141 -1.89 -1.17 10.37
CA LYS A 141 -2.95 -0.67 9.48
C LYS A 141 -2.73 0.83 9.24
N PHE A 142 -2.81 1.26 7.98
CA PHE A 142 -2.74 2.67 7.61
C PHE A 142 -3.89 3.41 8.26
N SER A 143 -3.51 4.33 9.13
CA SER A 143 -4.37 5.01 10.09
C SER A 143 -3.65 6.27 10.54
N LYS A 144 -4.36 7.20 11.17
CA LYS A 144 -3.78 8.48 11.60
C LYS A 144 -2.66 8.27 12.63
N GLU A 145 -2.80 7.24 13.46
CA GLU A 145 -1.87 6.90 14.54
C GLU A 145 -0.46 6.53 14.05
N ILE A 146 -0.34 6.07 12.79
CA ILE A 146 0.96 5.70 12.22
C ILE A 146 1.59 6.83 11.40
N LEU A 147 0.93 7.98 11.26
CA LEU A 147 1.41 9.06 10.40
C LEU A 147 2.71 9.68 10.90
N GLU A 148 2.79 10.06 12.18
CA GLU A 148 4.02 10.63 12.75
C GLU A 148 5.19 9.63 12.70
N PRO A 149 5.05 8.36 13.16
CA PRO A 149 6.09 7.35 13.02
C PRO A 149 6.54 7.11 11.57
N LEU A 150 5.61 7.20 10.61
CA LEU A 150 5.93 7.07 9.19
C LEU A 150 6.78 8.25 8.71
N LEU A 151 6.38 9.49 9.02
CA LEU A 151 7.13 10.70 8.63
C LEU A 151 8.53 10.71 9.25
N GLU A 152 8.67 10.24 10.50
CA GLU A 152 9.96 10.13 11.18
C GLU A 152 10.95 9.22 10.45
N ARG A 153 10.47 8.18 9.78
CA ARG A 153 11.31 7.24 9.01
C ARG A 153 11.61 7.72 7.59
N LEU A 154 10.79 8.65 7.08
CA LEU A 154 10.91 9.17 5.72
C LEU A 154 11.80 10.41 5.64
N GLN A 155 11.90 11.21 6.71
CA GLN A 155 12.73 12.43 6.79
C GLN A 155 14.21 12.12 6.97
#